data_AF-A0A849QQD8-F1
#
_entry.id   AF-A0A849QQD8-F1
#
_cell.length_a   1.000
_cell.length_b   1.000
_cell.length_c   1.000
_cell.angle_alpha   90.00
_cell.angle_beta   90.00
_cell.angle_gamma   90.00
#
_symmetry.space_group_name_H-M   'P 1'
#
loop_
_entity.id
_entity.type
_entity.pdbx_description
1 polymer ?
#
loop_
_entity_poly.entity_id
_entity_poly.type
_entity_poly.pdbx_seq_one_letter_code
_entity_poly.pdbx_strand_id
1 'polypeptide(L)'
;YISKHPKATEEQVNQYTLKQIRKLYAKSESNGEITTQISYYGYTLNPEEEALLWEDPWKAIKAIYYGLGATDETESVFGYNGHNDASDAFRHAYWNALMVKHIDYTWAYRWATAHEEGGGGEPIENEMDLWNNDKGRNIADNNPYASDSTLSDKVIDALNSGNQLKKIVSDNLVYTYNEI
;
A
#
# COMPACT_ATOMS: atom_id res chain seq x y z
N TYR A 1 17.22 8.65 8.70
CA TYR A 1 18.06 9.57 7.90
C TYR A 1 17.45 10.97 7.90
N ILE A 2 16.20 11.11 7.41
CA ILE A 2 15.47 12.38 7.30
C ILE A 2 15.38 13.15 8.63
N SER A 3 15.05 12.50 9.75
CA SER A 3 14.98 13.18 11.06
C SER A 3 16.28 13.85 11.50
N LYS A 4 17.43 13.38 11.00
CA LYS A 4 18.76 13.95 11.26
C LYS A 4 19.21 14.93 10.17
N HIS A 5 18.52 14.98 9.03
CA HIS A 5 18.87 15.77 7.84
C HIS A 5 17.62 16.43 7.25
N PRO A 6 16.95 17.35 7.97
CA PRO A 6 15.65 17.91 7.56
C PRO A 6 15.70 18.75 6.28
N LYS A 7 16.90 19.08 5.78
CA LYS A 7 17.13 19.81 4.52
C LYS A 7 17.64 18.93 3.39
N ALA A 8 17.65 17.60 3.57
CA ALA A 8 18.07 16.68 2.53
C ALA A 8 17.14 16.81 1.32
N THR A 9 17.74 16.85 0.12
CA THR A 9 17.02 16.74 -1.15
C THR A 9 16.49 15.31 -1.33
N GLU A 10 15.46 15.15 -2.15
CA GLU A 10 14.91 13.84 -2.52
C GLU A 10 15.99 12.92 -3.10
N GLU A 11 16.87 13.45 -3.96
CA GLU A 11 18.04 12.73 -4.49
C GLU A 11 18.95 12.21 -3.37
N GLN A 12 19.27 13.03 -2.35
CA GLN A 12 20.11 12.58 -1.24
C GLN A 12 19.45 11.49 -0.40
N VAL A 13 18.13 11.58 -0.20
CA VAL A 13 17.35 10.54 0.47
C VAL A 13 17.38 9.26 -0.36
N ASN A 14 17.17 9.34 -1.68
CA ASN A 14 17.19 8.21 -2.59
C ASN A 14 18.56 7.53 -2.65
N GLN A 15 19.65 8.28 -2.78
CA GLN A 15 21.01 7.74 -2.71
C GLN A 15 21.28 7.03 -1.38
N TYR A 16 20.81 7.60 -0.26
CA TYR A 16 20.93 6.94 1.04
C TYR A 16 20.11 5.64 1.11
N THR A 17 18.87 5.67 0.61
CA THR A 17 17.96 4.51 0.58
C THR A 17 18.54 3.39 -0.27
N LEU A 18 18.99 3.69 -1.49
CA LEU A 18 19.69 2.74 -2.36
C LEU A 18 20.92 2.12 -1.68
N LYS A 19 21.70 2.94 -0.97
CA LYS A 19 22.85 2.44 -0.22
C LYS A 19 22.43 1.47 0.89
N GLN A 20 21.29 1.67 1.55
CA GLN A 20 20.79 0.72 2.55
C GLN A 20 20.26 -0.55 1.89
N ILE A 21 19.46 -0.42 0.82
CA ILE A 21 18.95 -1.54 0.02
C ILE A 21 20.12 -2.44 -0.41
N ARG A 22 21.15 -1.87 -1.05
CA ARG A 22 22.35 -2.62 -1.50
C ARG A 22 23.10 -3.31 -0.36
N LYS A 23 23.15 -2.71 0.83
CA LYS A 23 23.78 -3.34 2.01
C LYS A 23 22.97 -4.54 2.51
N LEU A 24 21.65 -4.47 2.45
CA LEU A 24 20.79 -5.60 2.80
C LEU A 24 20.98 -6.74 1.80
N TYR A 25 21.01 -6.44 0.50
CA TYR A 25 21.30 -7.40 -0.57
C TYR A 25 22.68 -8.04 -0.49
N ALA A 26 23.75 -7.25 -0.33
CA ALA A 26 25.10 -7.80 -0.21
C ALA A 26 25.25 -8.74 1.00
N LYS A 27 24.40 -8.58 2.03
CA LYS A 27 24.33 -9.47 3.18
C LYS A 27 23.49 -10.73 2.92
N SER A 28 22.53 -10.70 1.98
CA SER A 28 21.79 -11.91 1.56
C SER A 28 22.61 -12.77 0.59
N GLU A 29 23.40 -12.16 -0.30
CA GLU A 29 24.27 -12.88 -1.26
C GLU A 29 25.35 -13.76 -0.59
N SER A 30 25.77 -13.47 0.64
CA SER A 30 26.71 -14.34 1.36
C SER A 30 26.16 -15.74 1.66
N ASN A 31 24.85 -15.96 1.45
CA ASN A 31 24.18 -17.25 1.60
C ASN A 31 23.93 -18.00 0.26
N GLY A 32 24.39 -17.48 -0.90
CA GLY A 32 24.47 -18.24 -2.15
C GLY A 32 23.25 -18.22 -3.09
N GLU A 33 22.17 -17.50 -2.78
CA GLU A 33 21.06 -17.24 -3.72
C GLU A 33 21.05 -15.75 -4.08
N ILE A 34 21.21 -15.44 -5.37
CA ILE A 34 21.05 -14.08 -5.91
C ILE A 34 19.56 -13.85 -6.08
N THR A 35 18.96 -12.98 -5.26
CA THR A 35 17.62 -12.47 -5.50
C THR A 35 17.73 -10.96 -5.74
N THR A 36 17.23 -10.50 -6.89
CA THR A 36 16.93 -9.07 -7.14
C THR A 36 15.62 -8.65 -6.49
N GLN A 37 14.99 -9.54 -5.71
CA GLN A 37 13.80 -9.28 -4.93
C GLN A 37 14.19 -8.65 -3.60
N ILE A 38 13.77 -7.41 -3.37
CA ILE A 38 13.74 -6.85 -2.02
C ILE A 38 12.62 -7.62 -1.32
N SER A 39 12.95 -8.73 -0.67
CA SER A 39 12.02 -9.37 0.26
C SER A 39 12.00 -8.54 1.53
N TYR A 40 11.09 -7.58 1.60
CA TYR A 40 10.80 -6.87 2.84
C TYR A 40 9.55 -7.51 3.44
N TYR A 41 9.73 -8.29 4.52
CA TYR A 41 8.64 -9.02 5.20
C TYR A 41 7.83 -9.99 4.30
N GLY A 42 8.48 -10.68 3.35
CA GLY A 42 7.81 -11.63 2.45
C GLY A 42 7.11 -10.99 1.25
N TYR A 43 7.17 -9.66 1.11
CA TYR A 43 6.71 -8.96 -0.09
C TYR A 43 7.73 -9.09 -1.21
N THR A 44 7.27 -9.54 -2.37
CA THR A 44 8.07 -9.70 -3.58
C THR A 44 7.60 -8.68 -4.59
N LEU A 45 8.50 -7.81 -5.02
CA LEU A 45 8.15 -6.82 -6.06
C LEU A 45 7.89 -7.51 -7.38
N ASN A 46 6.80 -7.12 -8.04
CA ASN A 46 6.59 -7.42 -9.45
C ASN A 46 7.46 -6.48 -10.33
N PRO A 47 7.62 -6.75 -11.64
CA PRO A 47 8.46 -5.93 -12.51
C PRO A 47 8.07 -4.44 -12.56
N GLU A 48 6.77 -4.13 -12.48
CA GLU A 48 6.23 -2.78 -12.50
C GLU A 48 6.58 -2.01 -11.22
N GLU A 49 6.43 -2.65 -10.06
CA GLU A 49 6.86 -2.12 -8.76
C GLU A 49 8.38 -1.99 -8.67
N GLU A 50 9.14 -2.93 -9.25
CA GLU A 50 10.60 -2.84 -9.34
C GLU A 50 11.02 -1.62 -10.18
N ALA A 51 10.34 -1.34 -11.29
CA ALA A 51 10.61 -0.15 -12.08
C ALA A 51 10.38 1.14 -11.25
N LEU A 52 9.29 1.21 -10.48
CA LEU A 52 9.02 2.33 -9.58
C LEU A 52 10.05 2.43 -8.44
N LEU A 53 10.50 1.30 -7.89
CA LEU A 53 11.59 1.28 -6.90
C LEU A 53 12.85 1.93 -7.44
N TRP A 54 13.23 1.66 -8.69
CA TRP A 54 14.42 2.25 -9.29
C TRP A 54 14.25 3.73 -9.65
N GLU A 55 13.01 4.18 -9.88
CA GLU A 55 12.68 5.59 -10.10
C GLU A 55 12.77 6.42 -8.80
N ASP A 56 12.08 5.99 -7.74
CA ASP A 56 12.09 6.67 -6.44
C ASP A 56 12.16 5.65 -5.28
N PRO A 57 13.38 5.23 -4.91
CA PRO A 57 13.61 4.21 -3.89
C PRO A 57 13.01 4.56 -2.52
N TRP A 58 13.00 5.84 -2.14
CA TRP A 58 12.43 6.27 -0.88
C TRP A 58 10.92 6.11 -0.86
N LYS A 59 10.23 6.61 -1.90
CA LYS A 59 8.77 6.49 -1.97
C LYS A 59 8.32 5.04 -2.09
N ALA A 60 9.04 4.22 -2.85
CA ALA A 60 8.78 2.78 -2.94
C ALA A 60 8.85 2.08 -1.58
N ILE A 61 9.95 2.29 -0.82
CA ILE A 61 10.07 1.70 0.53
C ILE A 61 8.99 2.23 1.49
N LYS A 62 8.59 3.50 1.37
CA LYS A 62 7.46 4.03 2.16
C LYS A 62 6.14 3.36 1.78
N ALA A 63 5.87 3.14 0.49
CA ALA A 63 4.64 2.50 0.03
C ALA A 63 4.52 1.09 0.61
N ILE A 64 5.61 0.30 0.57
CA ILE A 64 5.68 -1.02 1.20
C ILE A 64 5.47 -0.93 2.72
N TYR A 65 6.14 0.01 3.39
CA TYR A 65 6.01 0.20 4.84
C TYR A 65 4.57 0.50 5.27
N TYR A 66 3.86 1.37 4.55
CA TYR A 66 2.46 1.65 4.84
C TYR A 66 1.51 0.53 4.43
N GLY A 67 1.91 -0.33 3.47
CA GLY A 67 1.18 -1.56 3.17
C GLY A 67 1.17 -2.50 4.39
N LEU A 68 2.33 -2.68 5.04
CA LEU A 68 2.42 -3.44 6.29
C LEU A 68 1.57 -2.81 7.41
N GLY A 69 1.65 -1.48 7.57
CA GLY A 69 0.82 -0.78 8.54
C GLY A 69 -0.69 -0.92 8.28
N ALA A 70 -1.10 -1.00 7.00
CA ALA A 70 -2.49 -1.26 6.64
C ALA A 70 -2.92 -2.69 6.96
N THR A 71 -2.04 -3.68 6.75
CA THR A 71 -2.26 -5.07 7.19
C THR A 71 -2.43 -5.15 8.70
N ASP A 72 -1.52 -4.54 9.47
CA ASP A 72 -1.58 -4.54 10.95
C ASP A 72 -2.89 -3.90 11.45
N GLU A 73 -3.30 -2.78 10.86
CA GLU A 73 -4.57 -2.11 11.21
C GLU A 73 -5.77 -2.99 10.83
N THR A 74 -5.73 -3.67 9.68
CA THR A 74 -6.80 -4.58 9.24
C THR A 74 -6.99 -5.71 10.25
N GLU A 75 -5.91 -6.35 10.69
CA GLU A 75 -5.96 -7.39 11.72
C GLU A 75 -6.44 -6.83 13.07
N SER A 76 -6.08 -5.59 13.42
CA SER A 76 -6.56 -4.93 14.63
C SER A 76 -8.07 -4.64 14.59
N VAL A 77 -8.60 -4.23 13.44
CA VAL A 77 -10.02 -3.86 13.25
C VAL A 77 -10.91 -5.09 13.12
N PHE A 78 -10.50 -6.09 12.34
CA PHE A 78 -11.32 -7.26 12.00
C PHE A 78 -11.00 -8.51 12.83
N GLY A 79 -9.80 -8.58 13.42
CA GLY A 79 -9.26 -9.80 14.03
C GLY A 79 -8.70 -10.81 13.02
N TYR A 80 -8.72 -10.48 11.73
CA TYR A 80 -8.19 -11.30 10.63
C TYR A 80 -7.88 -10.42 9.42
N ASN A 81 -7.21 -11.00 8.42
CA ASN A 81 -6.94 -10.38 7.13
C ASN A 81 -7.32 -11.35 6.01
N GLY A 82 -8.45 -11.10 5.36
CA GLY A 82 -9.05 -11.97 4.36
C GLY A 82 -8.75 -11.54 2.91
N HIS A 83 -9.17 -12.41 1.99
CA HIS A 83 -9.07 -12.23 0.55
C HIS A 83 -10.46 -11.99 -0.03
N ASN A 84 -10.60 -10.96 -0.85
CA ASN A 84 -11.84 -10.56 -1.53
C ASN A 84 -13.02 -10.14 -0.64
N ASP A 85 -12.80 -9.94 0.67
CA ASP A 85 -13.84 -9.62 1.64
C ASP A 85 -13.80 -8.16 2.12
N ALA A 86 -14.55 -7.84 3.18
CA ALA A 86 -14.61 -6.50 3.74
C ALA A 86 -13.28 -6.05 4.37
N SER A 87 -12.53 -6.98 4.96
CA SER A 87 -11.21 -6.68 5.53
C SER A 87 -10.20 -6.36 4.42
N ASP A 88 -10.33 -7.04 3.28
CA ASP A 88 -9.55 -6.77 2.08
C ASP A 88 -9.84 -5.36 1.52
N ALA A 89 -11.13 -5.05 1.34
CA ALA A 89 -11.57 -3.73 0.90
C ALA A 89 -11.06 -2.59 1.80
N PHE A 90 -11.10 -2.81 3.12
CA PHE A 90 -10.53 -1.89 4.10
C PHE A 90 -9.01 -1.74 3.93
N ARG A 91 -8.28 -2.86 3.81
CA ARG A 91 -6.81 -2.87 3.68
C ARG A 91 -6.35 -2.04 2.48
N HIS A 92 -6.96 -2.27 1.31
CA HIS A 92 -6.63 -1.56 0.07
C HIS A 92 -6.93 -0.05 0.16
N ALA A 93 -8.10 0.31 0.69
CA ALA A 93 -8.48 1.71 0.89
C ALA A 93 -7.58 2.40 1.92
N TYR A 94 -7.31 1.77 3.06
CA TYR A 94 -6.49 2.38 4.11
C TYR A 94 -5.02 2.50 3.70
N TRP A 95 -4.47 1.49 3.01
CA TRP A 95 -3.13 1.57 2.44
C TRP A 95 -2.97 2.77 1.51
N ASN A 96 -3.94 2.99 0.60
CA ASN A 96 -3.93 4.13 -0.30
C ASN A 96 -4.07 5.46 0.45
N ALA A 97 -4.92 5.52 1.49
CA ALA A 97 -5.04 6.71 2.32
C ALA A 97 -3.71 7.08 3.00
N LEU A 98 -2.99 6.09 3.54
CA LEU A 98 -1.67 6.28 4.14
C LEU A 98 -0.64 6.75 3.11
N MET A 99 -0.63 6.16 1.91
CA MET A 99 0.27 6.59 0.84
C MET A 99 0.02 8.04 0.42
N VAL A 100 -1.23 8.48 0.26
CA VAL A 100 -1.51 9.89 -0.05
C VAL A 100 -1.05 10.82 1.07
N LYS A 101 -1.37 10.48 2.33
CA LYS A 101 -1.02 11.30 3.49
C LYS A 101 0.49 11.49 3.65
N HIS A 102 1.25 10.43 3.45
CA HIS A 102 2.66 10.38 3.81
C HIS A 102 3.61 10.48 2.62
N ILE A 103 3.13 10.25 1.40
CA ILE A 103 3.93 10.32 0.18
C ILE A 103 3.36 11.42 -0.71
N ASP A 104 2.42 11.08 -1.59
CA ASP A 104 1.61 11.99 -2.39
C ASP A 104 0.56 11.17 -3.17
N TYR A 105 -0.46 11.85 -3.71
CA TYR A 105 -1.54 11.22 -4.47
C TYR A 105 -1.05 10.50 -5.73
N THR A 106 -0.16 11.13 -6.48
CA THR A 106 0.34 10.61 -7.76
C THR A 106 1.11 9.32 -7.56
N TRP A 107 1.95 9.25 -6.54
CA TRP A 107 2.69 8.04 -6.18
C TRP A 107 1.75 6.94 -5.70
N ALA A 108 0.78 7.26 -4.82
CA ALA A 108 -0.19 6.28 -4.34
C ALA A 108 -0.94 5.61 -5.50
N TYR A 109 -1.37 6.40 -6.49
CA TYR A 109 -2.00 5.87 -7.70
C TYR A 109 -1.06 4.95 -8.47
N ARG A 110 0.14 5.42 -8.82
CA ARG A 110 1.09 4.64 -9.63
C ARG A 110 1.51 3.34 -8.96
N TRP A 111 1.82 3.38 -7.66
CA TRP A 111 2.25 2.22 -6.90
C TRP A 111 1.12 1.20 -6.75
N ALA A 112 -0.07 1.63 -6.34
CA ALA A 112 -1.20 0.72 -6.18
C ALA A 112 -1.64 0.11 -7.52
N THR A 113 -1.62 0.87 -8.63
CA THR A 113 -1.92 0.31 -9.95
C THR A 113 -0.87 -0.72 -10.40
N ALA A 114 0.43 -0.45 -10.17
CA ALA A 114 1.48 -1.42 -10.45
C ALA A 114 1.31 -2.70 -9.60
N HIS A 115 0.82 -2.58 -8.37
CA HIS A 115 0.51 -3.71 -7.50
C HIS A 115 -0.56 -4.63 -8.13
N GLU A 116 -1.71 -4.06 -8.52
CA GLU A 116 -2.82 -4.88 -9.06
C GLU A 116 -2.50 -5.44 -10.45
N GLU A 117 -1.83 -4.67 -11.32
CA GLU A 117 -1.49 -5.11 -12.68
C GLU A 117 -0.43 -6.21 -12.70
N GLY A 118 0.57 -6.14 -11.81
CA GLY A 118 1.65 -7.13 -11.73
C GLY A 118 1.40 -8.27 -10.75
N GLY A 119 0.34 -8.21 -9.92
CA GLY A 119 0.00 -9.21 -8.91
C GLY A 119 -0.60 -10.50 -9.46
N GLY A 120 -1.11 -10.48 -10.69
CA GLY A 120 -1.68 -11.66 -11.35
C GLY A 120 -3.04 -12.12 -10.82
N GLY A 121 -3.76 -11.25 -10.10
CA GLY A 121 -5.13 -11.48 -9.64
C GLY A 121 -6.12 -11.66 -10.79
N GLU A 122 -7.30 -12.21 -10.49
CA GLU A 122 -8.36 -12.30 -11.49
C GLU A 122 -8.86 -10.89 -11.86
N PRO A 123 -9.35 -10.66 -13.10
CA PRO A 123 -9.81 -9.32 -13.52
C PRO A 123 -10.83 -8.66 -12.58
N ILE A 124 -11.68 -9.46 -11.91
CA ILE A 124 -12.66 -8.98 -10.95
C ILE A 124 -12.04 -8.53 -9.62
N GLU A 125 -10.96 -9.18 -9.18
CA GLU A 125 -10.18 -8.81 -8.00
C GLU A 125 -9.49 -7.48 -8.27
N ASN A 126 -8.80 -7.37 -9.41
CA ASN A 126 -8.19 -6.10 -9.84
C ASN A 126 -9.21 -4.95 -9.95
N GLU A 127 -10.44 -5.22 -10.40
CA GLU A 127 -11.50 -4.20 -10.42
C GLU A 127 -11.92 -3.78 -9.00
N MET A 128 -12.06 -4.72 -8.07
CA MET A 128 -12.33 -4.45 -6.65
C MET A 128 -11.23 -3.59 -6.04
N ASP A 129 -9.98 -4.01 -6.22
CA ASP A 129 -8.82 -3.41 -5.57
C ASP A 129 -8.55 -2.01 -6.13
N LEU A 130 -8.55 -1.83 -7.45
CA LEU A 130 -8.41 -0.52 -8.08
C LEU A 130 -9.52 0.45 -7.62
N TRP A 131 -10.75 -0.03 -7.44
CA TRP A 131 -11.86 0.77 -6.91
C TRP A 131 -11.60 1.19 -5.45
N ASN A 132 -11.27 0.23 -4.57
CA ASN A 132 -11.04 0.51 -3.16
C ASN A 132 -9.79 1.38 -2.93
N ASN A 133 -8.73 1.15 -3.72
CA ASN A 133 -7.53 1.97 -3.78
C ASN A 133 -7.89 3.44 -4.09
N ASP A 134 -8.73 3.67 -5.10
CA ASP A 134 -9.19 5.01 -5.45
C ASP A 134 -9.97 5.71 -4.33
N LYS A 135 -10.87 4.98 -3.69
CA LYS A 135 -11.62 5.49 -2.53
C LYS A 135 -10.70 5.88 -1.39
N GLY A 136 -9.71 5.04 -1.09
CA GLY A 136 -8.66 5.32 -0.12
C GLY A 136 -7.92 6.63 -0.38
N ARG A 137 -7.44 6.82 -1.62
CA ARG A 137 -6.74 8.04 -2.02
C ARG A 137 -7.62 9.28 -1.84
N ASN A 138 -8.87 9.20 -2.29
CA ASN A 138 -9.82 10.30 -2.21
C ASN A 138 -10.21 10.63 -0.76
N ILE A 139 -10.29 9.63 0.13
CA ILE A 139 -10.53 9.87 1.57
C ILE A 139 -9.39 10.71 2.16
N ALA A 140 -8.13 10.37 1.89
CA ALA A 140 -7.00 11.14 2.40
C ALA A 140 -6.89 12.54 1.76
N ASP A 141 -7.10 12.66 0.45
CA ASP A 141 -7.03 13.94 -0.27
C ASP A 141 -8.07 14.96 0.25
N ASN A 142 -9.28 14.47 0.57
CA ASN A 142 -10.33 15.29 1.18
C ASN A 142 -10.11 15.57 2.69
N ASN A 143 -9.13 14.94 3.32
CA ASN A 143 -8.85 15.07 4.75
C ASN A 143 -7.34 15.27 5.02
N PRO A 144 -6.71 16.34 4.47
CA PRO A 144 -5.25 16.47 4.45
C PRO A 144 -4.58 16.58 5.83
N TYR A 145 -5.35 16.89 6.87
CA TYR A 145 -4.87 17.03 8.25
C TYR A 145 -5.31 15.90 9.17
N ALA A 146 -6.06 14.90 8.69
CA ALA A 146 -6.46 13.75 9.50
C ALA A 146 -5.23 12.95 9.97
N SER A 147 -5.25 12.43 11.20
CA SER A 147 -4.26 11.44 11.65
C SER A 147 -4.48 10.10 10.94
N ASP A 148 -3.51 9.20 11.03
CA ASP A 148 -3.61 7.83 10.51
C ASP A 148 -4.84 7.12 11.10
N SER A 149 -5.05 7.24 12.43
CA SER A 149 -6.25 6.70 13.10
C SER A 149 -7.56 7.31 12.57
N THR A 150 -7.61 8.63 12.32
CA THR A 150 -8.80 9.26 11.76
C THR A 150 -9.04 8.86 10.30
N LEU A 151 -7.98 8.55 9.54
CA LEU A 151 -8.14 7.97 8.21
C LEU A 151 -8.68 6.54 8.29
N SER A 152 -8.20 5.73 9.24
CA SER A 152 -8.75 4.39 9.53
C SER A 152 -10.25 4.48 9.82
N ASP A 153 -10.65 5.33 10.77
CA ASP A 153 -12.07 5.57 11.11
C ASP A 153 -12.91 5.97 9.87
N LYS A 154 -12.37 6.81 8.99
CA LYS A 154 -13.07 7.23 7.76
C LYS A 154 -13.19 6.11 6.73
N VAL A 155 -12.21 5.21 6.66
CA VAL A 155 -12.31 4.02 5.81
C VAL A 155 -13.35 3.05 6.39
N ILE A 156 -13.46 2.93 7.72
CA ILE A 156 -14.54 2.19 8.40
C ILE A 156 -15.92 2.78 8.06
N ASP A 157 -16.06 4.11 8.13
CA ASP A 157 -17.31 4.79 7.73
C ASP A 157 -17.66 4.47 6.26
N ALA A 158 -16.67 4.49 5.37
CA ALA A 158 -16.85 4.15 3.96
C ALA A 158 -17.24 2.68 3.77
N LEU A 159 -16.60 1.77 4.50
CA LEU A 159 -16.91 0.34 4.51
C LEU A 159 -18.38 0.08 4.90
N ASN A 160 -18.89 0.80 5.89
CA ASN A 160 -20.24 0.61 6.41
C ASN A 160 -21.33 1.35 5.62
N SER A 161 -20.97 2.23 4.69
CA SER A 161 -21.90 3.14 3.99
C SER A 161 -22.86 2.47 2.99
N GLY A 162 -22.57 1.27 2.48
CA GLY A 162 -23.36 0.61 1.44
C GLY A 162 -23.16 1.15 0.03
N ASN A 163 -22.23 2.09 -0.19
CA ASN A 163 -21.99 2.67 -1.51
C ASN A 163 -20.57 3.18 -1.81
N GLN A 164 -19.61 2.99 -0.90
CA GLN A 164 -18.24 3.46 -1.11
C GLN A 164 -17.27 2.35 -1.47
N LEU A 165 -17.12 1.31 -0.65
CA LEU A 165 -16.16 0.24 -0.88
C LEU A 165 -16.85 -1.01 -1.42
N LYS A 166 -16.09 -1.86 -2.12
CA LYS A 166 -16.57 -3.09 -2.75
C LYS A 166 -15.83 -4.30 -2.21
N LYS A 167 -16.53 -5.43 -2.18
CA LYS A 167 -15.99 -6.77 -1.96
C LYS A 167 -16.53 -7.73 -3.03
N ILE A 168 -16.01 -8.94 -3.09
CA ILE A 168 -16.52 -9.98 -4.00
C ILE A 168 -17.31 -11.01 -3.21
N VAL A 169 -18.54 -11.28 -3.65
CA VAL A 169 -19.39 -12.33 -3.09
C VAL A 169 -19.93 -13.16 -4.24
N SER A 170 -19.58 -14.46 -4.27
CA SER A 170 -20.01 -15.38 -5.33
C SER A 170 -19.75 -14.83 -6.74
N ASP A 171 -18.50 -14.42 -7.01
CA ASP A 171 -18.03 -13.86 -8.29
C ASP A 171 -18.75 -12.58 -8.74
N ASN A 172 -19.35 -11.85 -7.80
CA ASN A 172 -19.98 -10.56 -8.06
C ASN A 172 -19.37 -9.46 -7.17
N LEU A 173 -19.07 -8.33 -7.79
CA LEU A 173 -18.73 -7.10 -7.06
C LEU A 173 -19.97 -6.53 -6.39
N VAL A 174 -19.93 -6.44 -5.06
CA VAL A 174 -20.99 -5.88 -4.23
C VAL A 174 -20.43 -4.80 -3.32
N TYR A 175 -21.24 -3.79 -2.99
CA TYR A 175 -20.84 -2.82 -1.98
C TYR A 175 -20.78 -3.47 -0.60
N THR A 176 -19.78 -3.07 0.19
CA THR A 176 -19.70 -3.38 1.61
C THR A 176 -20.78 -2.60 2.37
N TYR A 177 -21.38 -3.21 3.39
CA TYR A 177 -22.46 -2.57 4.17
C TYR A 177 -22.59 -3.21 5.56
N ASN A 178 -22.54 -2.38 6.61
CA ASN A 178 -22.60 -2.82 8.02
C ASN A 178 -21.69 -4.03 8.32
N GLU A 179 -20.41 -3.91 7.95
CA GLU A 179 -19.43 -5.00 8.10
C GLU A 179 -18.87 -5.08 9.52
N ILE A 180 -18.76 -3.95 10.23
CA ILE A 180 -18.24 -3.84 11.61
C ILE A 180 -18.94 -2.77 12.44
#